data_AF-A0A8U0IK21-F1
#
_entry.id   AF-A0A8U0IK21-F1
#
_cell.length_a   1.000
_cell.length_b   1.000
_cell.length_c   1.000
_cell.angle_alpha   90.00
_cell.angle_beta   90.00
_cell.angle_gamma   90.00
#
_symmetry.space_group_name_H-M   'P 1'
#
loop_
_entity.id
_entity.type
_entity.pdbx_description
1 polymer ?
#
loop_
_entity_poly.entity_id
_entity_poly.type
_entity_poly.pdbx_seq_one_letter_code
_entity_poly.pdbx_strand_id
1 'polypeptide(L)'
;MHSSSVESTEVNDENRRALADRERPRIEVVGRETVIVSPGIDLPRANLTCTVECASGVRATDEWTGVPVAALADAADFSGDTTHLRVESADFAADVPIRPALGGIVAFERRGDRDDGEVGLPRLVADGVPGERLVKRVERVSAVALNAEEEPRVG
;
A
#
# COMPACT_ATOMS: atom_id res chain seq x y z
N MET A 1 51.18 -29.97 9.18
CA MET A 1 49.90 -29.66 8.51
C MET A 1 48.83 -29.71 9.58
N HIS A 2 48.51 -28.57 10.21
CA HIS A 2 47.47 -28.49 11.25
C HIS A 2 46.37 -27.57 10.74
N SER A 3 45.14 -28.11 10.71
CA SER A 3 43.90 -27.42 10.39
C SER A 3 43.70 -26.21 11.28
N SER A 4 43.47 -25.05 10.68
CA SER A 4 42.77 -23.95 11.34
C SER A 4 41.31 -24.01 10.95
N SER A 5 40.48 -24.25 11.96
CA SER A 5 39.05 -23.95 11.96
C SER A 5 38.82 -22.51 11.49
N VAL A 6 37.86 -22.33 10.60
CA VAL A 6 37.21 -21.04 10.39
C VAL A 6 35.74 -21.22 10.72
N GLU A 7 35.39 -20.73 11.91
CA GLU A 7 34.03 -20.33 12.29
C GLU A 7 33.41 -19.54 11.13
N SER A 8 32.30 -20.02 10.60
CA SER A 8 31.52 -19.32 9.59
C SER A 8 30.07 -19.80 9.65
N THR A 9 29.41 -19.58 10.78
CA THR A 9 27.98 -19.89 10.91
C THR A 9 27.22 -18.89 11.77
N GLU A 10 27.59 -17.61 11.76
CA GLU A 10 26.77 -16.54 12.38
C GLU A 10 26.72 -15.27 11.52
N VAL A 11 27.04 -15.39 10.22
CA VAL A 11 26.55 -14.43 9.22
C VAL A 11 25.16 -14.93 8.80
N ASN A 12 24.01 -14.35 9.10
CA ASN A 12 23.66 -13.18 9.89
C ASN A 12 22.11 -13.15 9.85
N ASP A 13 21.39 -14.01 10.59
CA ASP A 13 19.91 -14.09 10.46
C ASP A 13 19.25 -12.74 10.77
N GLU A 14 19.86 -11.98 11.67
CA GLU A 14 19.47 -10.62 12.03
C GLU A 14 19.74 -9.60 10.91
N ASN A 15 20.87 -9.71 10.20
CA ASN A 15 21.15 -8.86 9.04
C ASN A 15 20.38 -9.30 7.79
N ARG A 16 20.03 -10.59 7.65
CA ARG A 16 19.11 -11.09 6.61
C ARG A 16 17.69 -10.58 6.85
N ARG A 17 17.23 -10.57 8.11
CA ARG A 17 15.98 -9.92 8.51
C ARG A 17 16.04 -8.42 8.30
N ALA A 18 17.11 -7.75 8.69
CA ALA A 18 17.26 -6.30 8.49
C ALA A 18 17.36 -5.90 7.01
N LEU A 19 17.97 -6.72 6.15
CA LEU A 19 18.00 -6.53 4.70
C LEU A 19 16.62 -6.79 4.08
N ALA A 20 15.96 -7.90 4.45
CA ALA A 20 14.59 -8.19 4.01
C ALA A 20 13.58 -7.14 4.50
N ASP A 21 13.82 -6.54 5.66
CA ASP A 21 12.98 -5.47 6.22
C ASP A 21 13.27 -4.11 5.56
N ARG A 22 14.47 -3.90 5.01
CA ARG A 22 14.81 -2.75 4.15
C ARG A 22 14.29 -2.88 2.73
N GLU A 23 14.14 -4.11 2.24
CA GLU A 23 13.57 -4.43 0.92
C GLU A 23 12.04 -4.47 0.94
N ARG A 24 11.41 -4.63 2.11
CA ARG A 24 9.97 -4.58 2.26
C ARG A 24 9.47 -3.14 2.16
N PRO A 25 8.60 -2.83 1.19
CA PRO A 25 8.08 -1.49 1.07
C PRO A 25 7.26 -1.14 2.32
N ARG A 26 7.50 0.06 2.84
CA ARG A 26 6.78 0.63 3.97
C ARG A 26 5.93 1.78 3.47
N ILE A 27 4.75 1.94 4.05
CA ILE A 27 3.89 3.09 3.82
C ILE A 27 3.68 3.83 5.13
N GLU A 28 3.61 5.15 5.07
CA GLU A 28 3.20 5.99 6.19
C GLU A 28 1.70 6.28 6.08
N VAL A 29 0.95 6.00 7.14
CA VAL A 29 -0.49 6.28 7.21
C VAL A 29 -0.74 7.33 8.27
N VAL A 30 -1.38 8.42 7.87
CA VAL A 30 -1.48 9.66 8.65
C VAL A 30 -2.94 10.04 8.84
N GLY A 31 -3.42 9.91 10.07
CA GLY A 31 -4.69 10.46 10.53
C GLY A 31 -4.44 11.42 11.68
N ARG A 32 -5.15 11.21 12.80
CA ARG A 32 -4.80 11.88 14.07
C ARG A 32 -3.56 11.26 14.71
N GLU A 33 -3.27 10.01 14.36
CA GLU A 33 -2.02 9.32 14.64
C GLU A 33 -1.27 8.99 13.34
N THR A 34 0.05 8.82 13.45
CA THR A 34 0.88 8.34 12.33
C THR A 34 1.33 6.92 12.62
N VAL A 35 1.03 6.00 11.70
CA VAL A 35 1.48 4.61 11.77
C VAL A 35 2.29 4.25 10.53
N ILE A 36 3.36 3.48 10.71
CA ILE A 36 4.13 2.90 9.61
C ILE A 36 3.62 1.49 9.38
N VAL A 37 3.30 1.14 8.14
CA VAL A 37 2.77 -0.16 7.77
C VAL A 37 3.72 -0.86 6.79
N SER A 38 3.99 -2.13 7.05
CA SER A 38 4.76 -2.99 6.17
C SER A 38 4.11 -4.38 6.11
N PRO A 39 4.45 -5.23 5.13
CA PRO A 39 3.88 -6.58 5.00
C PRO A 39 4.03 -7.48 6.23
N GLY A 40 4.93 -7.14 7.17
CA GLY A 40 5.22 -7.94 8.37
C GLY A 40 4.63 -7.40 9.68
N ILE A 41 3.84 -6.32 9.65
CA ILE A 41 3.20 -5.76 10.84
C ILE A 41 1.91 -6.51 11.18
N ASP A 42 1.56 -6.54 12.46
CA ASP A 42 0.35 -7.15 13.04
C ASP A 42 -0.92 -6.31 12.74
N LEU A 43 -1.15 -6.01 11.46
CA LEU A 43 -2.42 -5.51 10.96
C LEU A 43 -3.14 -6.63 10.20
N PRO A 44 -4.49 -6.61 10.19
CA PRO A 44 -5.26 -7.58 9.42
C PRO A 44 -4.83 -7.63 7.96
N ARG A 45 -4.82 -8.83 7.39
CA ARG A 45 -4.58 -9.07 5.96
C ARG A 45 -5.89 -9.47 5.30
N ALA A 46 -6.09 -8.99 4.08
CA ALA A 46 -7.24 -9.37 3.26
C ALA A 46 -6.84 -9.59 1.81
N ASN A 47 -7.62 -10.43 1.14
CA ASN A 47 -7.56 -10.63 -0.30
C ASN A 47 -8.71 -9.86 -0.95
N LEU A 48 -8.43 -9.23 -2.09
CA LEU A 48 -9.41 -8.55 -2.91
C LEU A 48 -9.21 -8.94 -4.37
N THR A 49 -10.25 -9.47 -5.03
CA THR A 49 -10.26 -9.60 -6.48
C THR A 49 -10.87 -8.34 -7.06
N CYS A 50 -10.09 -7.57 -7.83
CA CYS A 50 -10.52 -6.27 -8.34
C CYS A 50 -10.09 -6.09 -9.79
N THR A 51 -10.95 -5.45 -10.59
CA THR A 51 -10.63 -5.05 -11.96
C THR A 51 -10.13 -3.62 -11.97
N VAL A 52 -8.88 -3.44 -12.36
CA VAL A 52 -8.28 -2.12 -12.55
C VAL A 52 -8.43 -1.71 -14.01
N GLU A 53 -9.09 -0.59 -14.25
CA GLU A 53 -9.19 0.04 -15.57
C GLU A 53 -8.22 1.22 -15.66
N CYS A 54 -7.21 1.10 -16.51
CA CYS A 54 -6.29 2.20 -16.79
C CYS A 54 -6.97 3.25 -17.68
N ALA A 55 -6.48 4.50 -17.66
CA ALA A 55 -6.96 5.58 -18.54
C ALA A 55 -6.85 5.25 -20.04
N SER A 56 -6.02 4.28 -20.42
CA SER A 56 -5.92 3.73 -21.78
C SER A 56 -7.08 2.82 -22.19
N GLY A 57 -8.04 2.53 -21.28
CA GLY A 57 -9.13 1.58 -21.48
C GLY A 57 -8.75 0.11 -21.27
N VAL A 58 -7.50 -0.17 -20.89
CA VAL A 58 -7.06 -1.53 -20.55
C VAL A 58 -7.62 -1.93 -19.19
N ARG A 59 -8.34 -3.05 -19.15
CA ARG A 59 -8.87 -3.66 -17.93
C ARG A 59 -8.09 -4.91 -17.59
N ALA A 60 -7.67 -5.04 -16.34
CA ALA A 60 -7.06 -6.26 -15.81
C ALA A 60 -7.70 -6.62 -14.47
N THR A 61 -8.13 -7.87 -14.34
CA THR A 61 -8.64 -8.45 -13.10
C THR A 61 -7.53 -9.28 -12.48
N ASP A 62 -7.17 -8.99 -11.23
CA ASP A 62 -6.16 -9.73 -10.48
C ASP A 62 -6.66 -9.98 -9.05
N GLU A 63 -6.03 -10.93 -8.37
CA GLU A 63 -6.15 -11.13 -6.92
C GLU A 63 -5.05 -10.34 -6.21
N TRP A 64 -5.42 -9.58 -5.20
CA TRP A 64 -4.53 -8.68 -4.47
C TRP A 64 -4.54 -9.03 -3.00
N THR A 65 -3.38 -9.02 -2.34
CA THR A 65 -3.26 -9.27 -0.91
C THR A 65 -2.61 -8.08 -0.22
N GLY A 66 -3.23 -7.60 0.86
CA GLY A 66 -2.86 -6.33 1.46
C GLY A 66 -3.47 -6.10 2.83
N VAL A 67 -3.32 -4.86 3.30
CA VAL A 67 -3.98 -4.38 4.53
C VAL A 67 -5.27 -3.65 4.14
N PRO A 68 -6.43 -4.00 4.74
CA PRO A 68 -7.67 -3.28 4.51
C PRO A 68 -7.55 -1.79 4.83
N VAL A 69 -8.08 -0.93 3.97
CA VAL A 69 -8.07 0.53 4.22
C VAL A 69 -8.85 0.88 5.49
N ALA A 70 -9.92 0.14 5.80
CA ALA A 70 -10.63 0.30 7.08
C ALA A 70 -9.72 0.05 8.29
N ALA A 71 -8.88 -0.99 8.25
CA ALA A 71 -7.93 -1.27 9.32
C ALA A 71 -6.84 -0.19 9.44
N LEU A 72 -6.42 0.39 8.31
CA LEU A 72 -5.52 1.55 8.30
C LEU A 72 -6.17 2.79 8.93
N ALA A 73 -7.45 3.03 8.62
CA ALA A 73 -8.21 4.14 9.17
C ALA A 73 -8.38 4.04 10.68
N ASP A 74 -8.65 2.83 11.18
CA ASP A 74 -8.75 2.55 12.61
C ASP A 74 -7.38 2.73 13.30
N ALA A 75 -6.30 2.19 12.72
CA ALA A 75 -4.96 2.24 13.31
C ALA A 75 -4.36 3.66 13.35
N ALA A 76 -4.63 4.49 12.34
CA ALA A 76 -4.15 5.88 12.27
C ALA A 76 -5.14 6.89 12.86
N ASP A 77 -6.23 6.42 13.46
CA ASP A 77 -7.28 7.24 14.08
C ASP A 77 -7.83 8.33 13.14
N PHE A 78 -8.31 7.92 11.96
CA PHE A 78 -8.91 8.85 10.99
C PHE A 78 -10.11 9.57 11.59
N SER A 79 -10.17 10.90 11.39
CA SER A 79 -11.31 11.70 11.83
C SER A 79 -12.60 11.25 11.14
N GLY A 80 -13.74 11.34 11.83
CA GLY A 80 -15.07 11.13 11.23
C GLY A 80 -15.41 12.15 10.14
N ASP A 81 -14.70 13.29 10.10
CA ASP A 81 -14.82 14.32 9.05
C ASP A 81 -14.00 13.99 7.79
N THR A 82 -13.26 12.87 7.79
CA THR A 82 -12.47 12.44 6.63
C THR A 82 -13.39 12.20 5.45
N THR A 83 -13.12 12.88 4.33
CA THR A 83 -13.90 12.75 3.09
C THR A 83 -13.11 12.03 2.01
N HIS A 84 -11.78 12.14 2.05
CA HIS A 84 -10.87 11.58 1.06
C HIS A 84 -9.59 11.07 1.72
N LEU A 85 -8.86 10.25 0.99
CA LEU A 85 -7.47 9.89 1.25
C LEU A 85 -6.58 10.62 0.26
N ARG A 86 -5.54 11.32 0.72
CA ARG A 86 -4.41 11.69 -0.15
C ARG A 86 -3.50 10.47 -0.23
N VAL A 87 -3.37 9.86 -1.40
CA VAL A 87 -2.50 8.71 -1.63
C VAL A 87 -1.35 9.14 -2.51
N GLU A 88 -0.12 8.89 -2.07
CA GLU A 88 1.09 9.49 -2.63
C GLU A 88 2.14 8.42 -2.95
N SER A 89 2.80 8.59 -4.09
CA SER A 89 4.08 7.99 -4.45
C SER A 89 5.14 9.11 -4.62
N ALA A 90 6.38 8.74 -4.94
CA ALA A 90 7.47 9.70 -5.12
C ALA A 90 7.20 10.82 -6.14
N ASP A 91 6.38 10.56 -7.15
CA ASP A 91 6.17 11.41 -8.32
C ASP A 91 4.70 11.65 -8.69
N PHE A 92 3.75 11.14 -7.89
CA PHE A 92 2.33 11.22 -8.20
C PHE A 92 1.49 11.17 -6.93
N ALA A 93 0.37 11.89 -6.92
CA ALA A 93 -0.59 11.74 -5.84
C ALA A 93 -2.04 11.99 -6.25
N ALA A 94 -2.96 11.30 -5.59
CA ALA A 94 -4.38 11.39 -5.88
C ALA A 94 -5.22 11.46 -4.61
N ASP A 95 -6.23 12.33 -4.63
CA ASP A 95 -7.28 12.37 -3.62
C ASP A 95 -8.32 11.29 -3.97
N VAL A 96 -8.56 10.34 -3.06
CA VAL A 96 -9.44 9.19 -3.27
C VAL A 96 -10.64 9.31 -2.35
N PRO A 97 -11.89 9.24 -2.84
CA PRO A 97 -13.07 9.29 -1.98
C PRO A 97 -13.03 8.19 -0.91
N ILE A 98 -13.25 8.55 0.36
CA ILE A 98 -13.07 7.63 1.49
C ILE A 98 -14.02 6.43 1.41
N ARG A 99 -15.27 6.63 0.98
CA ARG A 99 -16.32 5.60 1.00
C ARG A 99 -15.96 4.36 0.17
N PRO A 100 -15.66 4.47 -1.14
CA PRO A 100 -15.20 3.32 -1.91
C PRO A 100 -13.82 2.83 -1.44
N ALA A 101 -12.94 3.73 -0.99
CA ALA A 101 -11.62 3.34 -0.50
C ALA A 101 -11.68 2.42 0.73
N LEU A 102 -12.62 2.62 1.66
CA LEU A 102 -12.79 1.77 2.85
C LEU A 102 -13.10 0.31 2.53
N GLY A 103 -13.68 0.02 1.36
CA GLY A 103 -13.87 -1.34 0.86
C GLY A 103 -12.66 -1.93 0.15
N GLY A 104 -11.57 -1.17 0.03
CA GLY A 104 -10.34 -1.55 -0.64
C GLY A 104 -9.23 -2.01 0.30
N ILE A 105 -8.07 -2.24 -0.30
CA ILE A 105 -6.84 -2.62 0.37
C ILE A 105 -5.66 -1.78 -0.14
N VAL A 106 -4.65 -1.59 0.71
CA VAL A 106 -3.29 -1.30 0.22
C VAL A 106 -2.58 -2.64 0.03
N ALA A 107 -2.48 -3.05 -1.23
CA ALA A 107 -1.91 -4.31 -1.65
C ALA A 107 -0.38 -4.27 -1.59
N PHE A 108 0.20 -5.33 -1.04
CA PHE A 108 1.64 -5.59 -1.02
C PHE A 108 2.02 -6.82 -1.84
N GLU A 109 1.03 -7.62 -2.23
CA GLU A 109 1.21 -8.78 -3.10
C GLU A 109 0.09 -8.77 -4.14
N ARG A 110 0.36 -9.44 -5.25
CA ARG A 110 -0.57 -9.57 -6.36
C ARG A 110 -0.38 -10.91 -7.05
N ARG A 111 -1.49 -11.53 -7.43
CA ARG A 111 -1.53 -12.76 -8.21
C ARG A 111 -2.45 -12.57 -9.42
N GLY A 112 -1.89 -12.73 -10.62
CA GLY A 112 -2.65 -12.71 -11.86
C GLY A 112 -1.74 -12.89 -13.07
N ASP A 113 -2.30 -12.79 -14.27
CA ASP A 113 -1.65 -13.28 -15.51
C ASP A 113 -0.68 -12.27 -16.15
N ARG A 114 -0.51 -11.07 -15.58
CA ARG A 114 0.45 -10.09 -16.13
C ARG A 114 1.86 -10.39 -15.63
N ASP A 115 2.81 -10.44 -16.56
CA ASP A 115 4.24 -10.66 -16.32
C ASP A 115 5.00 -9.35 -16.01
N ASP A 116 4.35 -8.44 -15.27
CA ASP A 116 4.99 -7.22 -14.75
C ASP A 116 5.47 -7.39 -13.30
N GLY A 117 5.33 -8.58 -12.72
CA GLY A 117 5.76 -8.89 -11.36
C GLY A 117 5.12 -7.97 -10.29
N GLU A 118 5.90 -7.61 -9.27
CA GLU A 118 5.49 -6.69 -8.20
C GLU A 118 5.62 -5.20 -8.60
N VAL A 119 5.84 -4.90 -9.89
CA VAL A 119 6.00 -3.52 -10.36
C VAL A 119 4.75 -2.70 -10.03
N GLY A 120 4.94 -1.68 -9.20
CA GLY A 120 3.87 -0.78 -8.77
C GLY A 120 3.25 -1.10 -7.41
N LEU A 121 3.76 -2.10 -6.68
CA LEU A 121 3.44 -2.30 -5.27
C LEU A 121 4.33 -1.39 -4.38
N PRO A 122 3.86 -0.99 -3.18
CA PRO A 122 2.49 -1.16 -2.67
C PRO A 122 1.48 -0.39 -3.51
N ARG A 123 0.24 -0.86 -3.58
CA ARG A 123 -0.78 -0.26 -4.46
C ARG A 123 -2.11 -0.12 -3.75
N LEU A 124 -2.76 1.04 -3.91
CA LEU A 124 -4.17 1.14 -3.55
C LEU A 124 -5.02 0.37 -4.57
N VAL A 125 -5.89 -0.50 -4.08
CA VAL A 125 -6.86 -1.25 -4.89
C VAL A 125 -8.22 -1.17 -4.20
N ALA A 126 -9.23 -0.68 -4.93
CA ALA A 126 -10.58 -0.54 -4.41
C ALA A 126 -11.59 -0.53 -5.56
N ASP A 127 -12.70 -1.24 -5.40
CA ASP A 127 -13.81 -1.16 -6.33
C ASP A 127 -14.49 0.21 -6.23
N GLY A 128 -15.00 0.71 -7.36
CA GLY A 128 -15.67 2.01 -7.43
C GLY A 128 -14.73 3.22 -7.35
N VAL A 129 -13.41 3.01 -7.33
CA VAL A 129 -12.41 4.06 -7.48
C VAL A 129 -11.91 4.11 -8.94
N PRO A 130 -11.91 5.27 -9.61
CA PRO A 130 -11.34 5.42 -10.94
C PRO A 130 -9.86 4.99 -10.98
N GLY A 131 -9.44 4.27 -12.02
CA GLY A 131 -8.10 3.66 -12.03
C GLY A 131 -6.93 4.66 -12.04
N GLU A 132 -7.13 5.90 -12.50
CA GLU A 132 -6.16 6.99 -12.36
C GLU A 132 -5.87 7.38 -10.89
N ARG A 133 -6.76 7.02 -9.97
CA ARG A 133 -6.64 7.25 -8.53
C ARG A 133 -6.17 6.02 -7.76
N LEU A 134 -6.01 4.87 -8.44
CA LEU A 134 -5.44 3.65 -7.87
C LEU A 134 -3.92 3.69 -7.92
N VAL A 135 -3.35 4.60 -7.11
CA VAL A 135 -1.93 4.95 -7.02
C VAL A 135 -1.06 3.72 -6.80
N LYS A 136 0.02 3.64 -7.59
CA LYS A 136 1.06 2.60 -7.52
C LYS A 136 2.24 3.12 -6.72
N ARG A 137 3.06 2.21 -6.18
CA ARG A 137 4.26 2.55 -5.38
C ARG A 137 3.91 3.52 -4.25
N VAL A 138 2.81 3.23 -3.56
CA VAL A 138 2.32 4.05 -2.45
C VAL A 138 3.41 4.14 -1.40
N GLU A 139 3.72 5.36 -0.98
CA GLU A 139 4.64 5.69 0.10
C GLU A 139 3.90 6.33 1.28
N ARG A 140 2.80 7.06 1.01
CA ARG A 140 2.01 7.75 2.03
C ARG A 140 0.52 7.72 1.75
N VAL A 141 -0.27 7.58 2.82
CA VAL A 141 -1.73 7.73 2.82
C VAL A 141 -2.12 8.69 3.93
N SER A 142 -2.75 9.82 3.60
CA SER A 142 -3.19 10.81 4.59
C SER A 142 -4.71 10.97 4.56
N ALA A 143 -5.35 11.01 5.74
CA ALA A 143 -6.75 11.38 5.86
C ALA A 143 -6.93 12.87 5.59
N VAL A 144 -7.85 13.24 4.69
CA VAL A 144 -8.14 14.64 4.37
C VAL A 144 -9.65 14.92 4.37
N ALA A 145 -10.00 16.10 4.86
CA ALA A 145 -11.35 16.66 4.79
C ALA A 145 -11.36 17.76 3.72
N LEU A 146 -12.01 17.49 2.59
CA LEU A 146 -12.24 18.46 1.54
C LEU A 146 -13.63 19.08 1.77
N ASN A 147 -13.71 20.39 1.61
CA ASN A 147 -14.97 21.12 1.58
C ASN A 147 -15.72 20.80 0.27
N ALA A 148 -17.03 21.05 0.25
CA ALA A 148 -17.87 20.76 -0.92
C ALA A 148 -17.42 21.45 -2.22
N GLU A 149 -16.77 22.62 -2.09
CA GLU A 149 -16.26 23.42 -3.21
C GLU A 149 -14.82 23.06 -3.60
N GLU A 150 -14.13 22.22 -2.82
CA GLU A 150 -12.76 21.80 -3.12
C GLU A 150 -12.76 20.60 -4.08
N GLU A 151 -12.15 20.79 -5.24
CA GLU A 151 -12.01 19.72 -6.22
C GLU A 151 -10.94 18.70 -5.78
N PRO A 152 -11.25 17.39 -5.79
CA PRO A 152 -10.27 16.36 -5.48
C PRO A 152 -9.14 16.34 -6.53
N ARG A 153 -7.89 16.38 -6.06
CA ARG A 153 -6.70 16.53 -6.92
C ARG A 153 -6.18 15.20 -7.42
N VAL A 154 -5.61 15.21 -8.62
CA VAL A 154 -4.87 14.08 -9.22
C VAL A 154 -3.67 14.66 -9.98
N GLY A 155 -2.46 14.18 -9.68
CA GLY A 155 -1.22 14.65 -10.31
C GLY A 155 -0.01 14.59 -9.40
#